data_AF-A0AB73NIL4-F1
#
_entry.id   AF-A0AB73NIL4-F1
#
_cell.length_a   1.000
_cell.length_b   1.000
_cell.length_c   1.000
_cell.angle_alpha   90.00
_cell.angle_beta   90.00
_cell.angle_gamma   90.00
#
_symmetry.space_group_name_H-M   'P 1'
#
loop_
_entity.id
_entity.type
_entity.pdbx_description
1 polymer ?
#
loop_
_entity_poly.entity_id
_entity_poly.type
_entity_poly.pdbx_seq_one_letter_code
_entity_poly.pdbx_strand_id
1 'polypeptide(L)'
;MRKLHLFYSSTGVYTLCTIIFSVKLNRLNHYLLENGYDANPLELLQYNDYQAVKYFLYTLFYEIVGTILVVYYFNKFKNGLLENDEAIAAFVSIIVIIVLLVLLIYLIDNPILKAITIVVIVGFGLLYGNSK
;
A
#
# COMPACT_ATOMS: atom_id res chain seq x y z
N MET A 1 5.71 -30.53 -3.20
CA MET A 1 5.93 -29.89 -4.52
C MET A 1 4.71 -29.10 -5.07
N ARG A 2 3.52 -29.68 -5.32
CA ARG A 2 2.41 -28.97 -6.02
C ARG A 2 1.81 -27.75 -5.28
N LYS A 3 1.71 -27.75 -3.95
CA LYS A 3 1.23 -26.59 -3.17
C LYS A 3 2.22 -25.42 -3.16
N LEU A 4 3.50 -25.68 -3.45
CA LEU A 4 4.58 -24.71 -3.37
C LEU A 4 4.67 -23.86 -4.65
N HIS A 5 4.54 -24.50 -5.82
CA HIS A 5 4.53 -23.82 -7.11
C HIS A 5 3.36 -22.83 -7.26
N LEU A 6 2.19 -23.22 -6.72
CA LEU A 6 1.01 -22.36 -6.65
C LEU A 6 1.21 -21.15 -5.72
N PHE A 7 2.10 -21.27 -4.74
CA PHE A 7 2.35 -20.24 -3.74
C PHE A 7 3.40 -19.23 -4.22
N TYR A 8 4.46 -19.69 -4.88
CA TYR A 8 5.35 -18.79 -5.63
C TYR A 8 4.58 -18.01 -6.70
N SER A 9 3.59 -18.64 -7.35
CA SER A 9 2.71 -17.90 -8.24
C SER A 9 1.87 -16.84 -7.51
N SER A 10 1.37 -17.08 -6.29
CA SER A 10 0.62 -16.05 -5.56
C SER A 10 1.48 -14.85 -5.16
N THR A 11 2.72 -15.08 -4.73
CA THR A 11 3.65 -13.98 -4.39
C THR A 11 4.09 -13.21 -5.62
N GLY A 12 4.31 -13.89 -6.74
CA GLY A 12 4.57 -13.25 -8.04
C GLY A 12 3.38 -12.40 -8.52
N VAL A 13 2.16 -12.91 -8.38
CA VAL A 13 0.93 -12.16 -8.72
C VAL A 13 0.79 -10.93 -7.83
N TYR A 14 0.94 -11.08 -6.51
CA TYR A 14 0.93 -9.94 -5.58
C TYR A 14 1.96 -8.88 -5.97
N THR A 15 3.20 -9.31 -6.23
CA THR A 15 4.31 -8.43 -6.63
C THR A 15 3.97 -7.65 -7.91
N LEU A 16 3.52 -8.36 -8.95
CA LEU A 16 3.15 -7.75 -10.22
C LEU A 16 1.99 -6.75 -10.08
N CYS A 17 0.93 -7.15 -9.37
CA CYS A 17 -0.22 -6.29 -9.10
C CYS A 17 0.20 -5.02 -8.33
N THR A 18 1.05 -5.18 -7.32
CA THR A 18 1.55 -4.08 -6.49
C THR A 18 2.41 -3.11 -7.30
N ILE A 19 3.27 -3.60 -8.18
CA ILE A 19 4.08 -2.77 -9.08
C ILE A 19 3.18 -1.96 -10.02
N ILE A 20 2.23 -2.62 -10.70
CA ILE A 20 1.29 -1.95 -11.62
C ILE A 20 0.48 -0.89 -10.87
N PHE A 21 0.00 -1.22 -9.67
CA PHE A 21 -0.71 -0.29 -8.82
C PHE A 21 0.17 0.91 -8.41
N SER A 22 1.42 0.66 -8.00
CA SER A 22 2.37 1.71 -7.61
C SER A 22 2.66 2.69 -8.75
N VAL A 23 2.80 2.20 -9.98
CA VAL A 23 2.97 3.06 -11.16
C VAL A 23 1.74 3.95 -11.38
N LYS A 24 0.54 3.39 -11.24
CA LYS A 24 -0.70 4.16 -11.36
C LYS A 24 -0.86 5.19 -10.24
N LEU A 25 -0.52 4.82 -9.01
CA LEU A 25 -0.54 5.71 -7.85
C LEU A 25 0.44 6.88 -8.06
N ASN A 26 1.66 6.60 -8.50
CA ASN A 26 2.65 7.64 -8.78
C ASN A 26 2.17 8.61 -9.87
N ARG A 27 1.56 8.09 -10.95
CA ARG A 27 0.96 8.95 -11.99
C ARG A 27 -0.16 9.84 -11.46
N LEU A 28 -1.02 9.29 -10.59
CA LEU A 28 -2.07 10.06 -9.94
C LEU A 28 -1.48 11.16 -9.06
N ASN A 29 -0.47 10.85 -8.25
CA ASN A 29 0.21 11.85 -7.41
C ASN A 29 0.81 12.99 -8.22
N HIS A 30 1.55 12.65 -9.29
CA HIS A 30 2.10 13.66 -10.20
C HIS A 30 0.99 14.54 -10.78
N TYR A 31 -0.09 13.94 -11.26
CA TYR A 31 -1.22 14.70 -11.80
C TYR A 31 -1.83 15.64 -10.75
N LEU A 32 -2.07 15.16 -9.53
CA LEU A 32 -2.65 15.99 -8.45
C LEU A 32 -1.74 17.17 -8.09
N LEU A 33 -0.42 16.94 -8.02
CA LEU A 33 0.57 17.98 -7.70
C LEU A 33 0.73 18.99 -8.85
N GLU A 34 0.83 18.53 -10.10
CA GLU A 34 1.00 19.40 -11.27
C GLU A 34 -0.20 20.32 -11.51
N ASN A 35 -1.39 19.91 -11.07
CA ASN A 35 -2.61 20.69 -11.17
C ASN A 35 -2.93 21.47 -9.87
N GLY A 36 -2.04 21.46 -8.87
CA GLY A 36 -2.16 22.26 -7.64
C GLY A 36 -3.25 21.81 -6.66
N TYR A 37 -3.71 20.56 -6.75
CA TYR A 37 -4.74 20.02 -5.85
C TYR A 37 -4.24 19.91 -4.39
N ASP A 38 -2.93 19.89 -4.17
CA ASP A 38 -2.34 19.86 -2.82
C ASP A 38 -2.63 21.11 -1.99
N ALA A 39 -2.96 22.23 -2.64
CA ALA A 39 -3.39 23.46 -1.97
C ALA A 39 -4.80 23.33 -1.34
N ASN A 40 -5.66 22.45 -1.88
CA ASN A 40 -7.02 22.24 -1.41
C ASN A 40 -7.30 20.75 -1.12
N PRO A 41 -7.06 20.30 0.13
CA PRO A 41 -7.24 18.91 0.54
C PRO A 41 -8.62 18.33 0.21
N LEU A 42 -9.69 19.12 0.33
CA LEU A 42 -11.05 18.61 0.07
C LEU A 42 -11.25 18.32 -1.43
N GLU A 43 -10.81 19.25 -2.27
CA GLU A 43 -10.90 19.12 -3.73
C GLU A 43 -10.04 17.95 -4.25
N LEU A 44 -8.84 17.78 -3.67
CA LEU A 44 -7.98 16.62 -3.93
C LEU A 44 -8.68 15.30 -3.65
N LEU A 45 -9.36 15.19 -2.49
CA LEU A 45 -10.05 13.96 -2.11
C LEU A 45 -11.31 13.71 -2.94
N GLN A 46 -11.95 14.76 -3.47
CA GLN A 46 -13.14 14.65 -4.32
C GLN A 46 -12.80 14.43 -5.80
N TYR A 47 -11.54 14.62 -6.19
CA TYR A 47 -11.08 14.48 -7.57
C TYR A 47 -11.52 13.15 -8.20
N ASN A 48 -12.10 13.26 -9.41
CA ASN A 48 -12.51 12.15 -10.28
C ASN A 48 -13.24 11.02 -9.55
N ASP A 49 -14.38 11.35 -8.93
CA ASP A 49 -15.19 10.40 -8.15
C ASP A 49 -14.37 9.74 -7.02
N TYR A 50 -13.76 10.58 -6.18
CA TYR A 50 -12.99 10.17 -5.01
C TYR A 50 -11.84 9.20 -5.32
N GLN A 51 -11.19 9.40 -6.48
CA GLN A 51 -10.12 8.52 -6.94
C GLN A 51 -8.98 8.44 -5.92
N ALA A 52 -8.55 9.57 -5.34
CA ALA A 52 -7.49 9.59 -4.33
C ALA A 52 -7.84 8.73 -3.09
N VAL A 53 -9.10 8.78 -2.63
CA VAL A 53 -9.59 7.97 -1.51
C VAL A 53 -9.59 6.48 -1.85
N LYS A 54 -10.03 6.11 -3.06
CA LYS A 54 -10.00 4.71 -3.52
C LYS A 54 -8.56 4.19 -3.57
N TYR A 55 -7.62 4.98 -4.07
CA TYR A 55 -6.20 4.61 -4.09
C TYR A 55 -5.64 4.43 -2.67
N PHE A 56 -5.99 5.31 -1.73
CA PHE A 56 -5.62 5.14 -0.32
C PHE A 56 -6.14 3.82 0.26
N LEU A 57 -7.41 3.48 0.04
CA LEU A 57 -7.99 2.21 0.51
C LEU A 57 -7.30 0.99 -0.12
N TYR A 58 -6.97 1.05 -1.41
CA TYR A 58 -6.21 -0.03 -2.05
C TYR A 58 -4.79 -0.12 -1.51
N THR A 59 -4.12 1.00 -1.23
CA THR A 59 -2.81 0.99 -0.58
C THR A 59 -2.86 0.26 0.76
N LEU A 60 -3.85 0.57 1.62
CA LEU A 60 -4.04 -0.15 2.88
C LEU A 60 -4.27 -1.65 2.68
N PHE A 61 -5.05 -2.02 1.66
CA PHE A 61 -5.27 -3.43 1.32
C PHE A 61 -3.96 -4.14 0.92
N TYR A 62 -3.15 -3.53 0.04
CA TYR A 62 -1.85 -4.09 -0.35
C TYR A 62 -0.90 -4.18 0.84
N GLU A 63 -0.85 -3.17 1.71
CA GLU A 63 -0.04 -3.17 2.94
C GLU A 63 -0.37 -4.35 3.86
N ILE A 64 -1.66 -4.59 4.09
CA ILE A 64 -2.13 -5.71 4.92
C ILE A 64 -1.75 -7.04 4.28
N VAL A 65 -2.02 -7.24 2.99
CA VAL A 65 -1.70 -8.49 2.29
C VAL A 65 -0.19 -8.76 2.28
N GLY A 66 0.63 -7.75 1.97
CA GLY A 66 2.08 -7.87 1.98
C GLY A 66 2.63 -8.21 3.37
N THR A 67 2.09 -7.58 4.41
CA THR A 67 2.47 -7.88 5.80
C THR A 67 2.14 -9.33 6.17
N ILE A 68 0.96 -9.83 5.81
CA ILE A 68 0.57 -11.23 6.02
C ILE A 68 1.54 -12.19 5.32
N LEU A 69 1.94 -11.88 4.08
CA LEU A 69 2.92 -12.69 3.34
C LEU A 69 4.28 -12.71 4.03
N VAL A 70 4.79 -11.56 4.49
CA VAL A 70 6.07 -11.47 5.22
C VAL A 70 6.02 -12.31 6.50
N VAL A 71 4.98 -12.16 7.32
CA VAL A 71 4.81 -12.94 8.56
C VAL A 71 4.73 -14.43 8.26
N TYR A 72 4.03 -14.81 7.19
CA TYR A 72 3.93 -16.20 6.76
C TYR A 72 5.29 -16.80 6.40
N TYR A 73 6.08 -16.11 5.56
CA TYR A 73 7.41 -16.59 5.18
C TYR A 73 8.34 -16.64 6.39
N PHE A 74 8.32 -15.62 7.26
CA PHE A 74 9.11 -15.61 8.49
C PHE A 74 8.78 -16.79 9.40
N ASN A 75 7.50 -17.14 9.55
CA ASN A 75 7.07 -18.31 10.32
C ASN A 75 7.53 -19.63 9.67
N LYS A 76 7.56 -19.72 8.34
CA LYS A 76 8.10 -20.89 7.63
C LYS A 76 9.60 -21.07 7.86
N PHE A 77 10.35 -19.97 7.82
CA PHE A 77 11.77 -19.96 8.20
C PHE A 77 12.00 -20.41 9.63
N LYS A 78 11.32 -19.77 10.59
CA LYS A 78 11.49 -20.05 12.02
C LYS A 78 11.24 -21.50 12.38
N ASN A 79 10.28 -22.14 11.71
CA ASN A 79 9.89 -23.53 11.99
C ASN A 79 10.69 -24.56 11.17
N GLY A 80 11.69 -24.15 10.38
CA GLY A 80 12.48 -25.07 9.54
C GLY A 80 11.65 -25.80 8.48
N LEU A 81 10.58 -25.17 7.99
CA LEU A 81 9.61 -25.79 7.07
C LEU A 81 9.98 -25.60 5.59
N LEU A 82 11.20 -25.15 5.30
CA LEU A 82 11.70 -24.84 3.95
C LEU A 82 12.98 -25.63 3.68
N GLU A 83 13.07 -26.19 2.48
CA GLU A 83 14.33 -26.73 1.96
C GLU A 83 15.33 -25.60 1.67
N ASN A 84 16.61 -25.92 1.46
CA ASN A 84 17.68 -24.90 1.35
C ASN A 84 17.48 -23.93 0.17
N ASP A 85 17.05 -24.44 -0.98
CA ASP A 85 16.72 -23.66 -2.17
C ASP A 85 15.44 -22.83 -1.97
N GLU A 86 14.43 -23.41 -1.35
CA GLU A 86 13.18 -22.74 -0.98
C GLU A 86 13.41 -21.60 0.01
N ALA A 87 14.34 -21.78 0.96
CA ALA A 87 14.74 -20.78 1.92
C ALA A 87 15.34 -19.56 1.20
N ILE A 88 16.26 -19.75 0.25
CA ILE A 88 16.84 -18.62 -0.49
C ILE A 88 15.75 -17.82 -1.23
N ALA A 89 14.85 -18.52 -1.92
CA ALA A 89 13.77 -17.87 -2.66
C ALA A 89 12.74 -17.16 -1.75
N ALA A 90 12.42 -17.73 -0.59
CA ALA A 90 11.57 -17.09 0.41
C ALA A 90 12.23 -15.83 1.00
N PHE A 91 13.55 -15.85 1.23
CA PHE A 91 14.29 -14.69 1.72
C PHE A 91 14.25 -13.53 0.72
N VAL A 92 14.53 -13.80 -0.55
CA VAL A 92 14.42 -12.80 -1.62
C VAL A 92 12.99 -12.25 -1.72
N SER A 93 11.99 -13.12 -1.61
CA SER A 93 10.58 -12.72 -1.64
C SER A 93 10.23 -11.75 -0.50
N ILE A 94 10.70 -12.02 0.72
CA ILE A 94 10.51 -11.11 1.87
C ILE A 94 11.11 -9.73 1.56
N ILE A 95 12.35 -9.67 1.06
CA ILE A 95 13.02 -8.40 0.74
C ILE A 95 12.21 -7.61 -0.29
N VAL A 96 11.80 -8.27 -1.38
CA VAL A 96 11.00 -7.63 -2.44
C VAL A 96 9.68 -7.08 -1.89
N ILE A 97 8.98 -7.87 -1.05
CA ILE A 97 7.72 -7.40 -0.45
C ILE A 97 7.97 -6.19 0.46
N ILE A 98 9.00 -6.22 1.31
CA ILE A 98 9.33 -5.08 2.20
C ILE A 98 9.62 -3.82 1.38
N VAL A 99 10.39 -3.94 0.29
CA VAL A 99 10.67 -2.80 -0.61
C VAL A 99 9.38 -2.24 -1.21
N LEU A 100 8.45 -3.11 -1.61
CA LEU A 100 7.15 -2.67 -2.14
C LEU A 100 6.28 -1.98 -1.09
N LEU A 101 6.26 -2.47 0.15
CA LEU A 101 5.54 -1.83 1.26
C LEU A 101 6.09 -0.42 1.52
N VAL A 102 7.42 -0.29 1.64
CA VAL A 102 8.06 1.02 1.80
C VAL A 102 7.73 1.96 0.63
N LEU A 103 7.72 1.44 -0.60
CA LEU A 103 7.38 2.21 -1.79
C LEU A 103 5.92 2.69 -1.76
N LEU A 104 4.97 1.84 -1.36
CA LEU A 104 3.56 2.19 -1.25
C LEU A 104 3.34 3.30 -0.22
N ILE A 105 3.98 3.19 0.96
CA ILE A 105 3.94 4.22 2.01
C ILE A 105 4.51 5.54 1.48
N TYR A 106 5.67 5.50 0.82
CA TYR A 106 6.29 6.69 0.24
C TYR A 106 5.39 7.36 -0.81
N LEU A 107 4.77 6.57 -1.68
CA LEU A 107 3.87 7.10 -2.71
C LEU A 107 2.59 7.66 -2.12
N ILE A 108 1.97 7.03 -1.12
CA ILE A 108 0.71 7.54 -0.58
C ILE A 108 0.89 8.79 0.29
N ASP A 109 2.08 8.97 0.90
CA ASP A 109 2.36 10.08 1.83
C ASP A 109 2.12 11.47 1.20
N ASN A 110 2.46 11.65 -0.08
CA ASN A 110 2.38 12.94 -0.75
C ASN A 110 1.73 12.83 -2.15
N PRO A 111 0.58 13.51 -2.41
CA PRO A 111 -0.19 14.43 -1.55
C PRO A 111 -1.39 13.80 -0.79
N ILE A 112 -1.70 12.52 -1.05
CA ILE A 112 -2.99 11.92 -0.67
C ILE A 112 -3.12 11.74 0.85
N LEU A 113 -2.13 11.15 1.52
CA LEU A 113 -2.20 10.89 2.97
C LEU A 113 -2.35 12.21 3.74
N LYS A 114 -1.57 13.24 3.37
CA LYS A 114 -1.68 14.59 3.93
C LYS A 114 -3.11 15.13 3.83
N ALA A 115 -3.72 15.02 2.67
CA ALA A 115 -5.08 15.52 2.45
C ALA A 115 -6.10 14.77 3.35
N ILE A 116 -5.99 13.44 3.44
CA ILE A 116 -6.84 12.63 4.33
C ILE A 116 -6.68 13.06 5.79
N THR A 117 -5.44 13.21 6.26
CA THR A 117 -5.17 13.62 7.65
C THR A 117 -5.76 14.98 7.97
N ILE A 118 -5.61 15.97 7.08
CA ILE A 118 -6.17 17.32 7.27
C ILE A 118 -7.70 17.25 7.37
N VAL A 119 -8.36 16.59 6.42
CA VAL A 119 -9.83 16.51 6.39
C VAL A 119 -10.38 15.79 7.61
N VAL A 120 -9.73 14.71 8.06
CA VAL A 120 -10.12 13.99 9.29
C VAL A 120 -9.97 14.87 10.53
N ILE A 121 -8.83 15.57 10.69
CA ILE A 121 -8.58 16.44 11.86
C ILE A 121 -9.60 17.60 11.90
N VAL A 122 -9.79 18.28 10.77
CA VAL A 122 -10.74 19.41 10.70
C VAL A 122 -12.17 18.93 10.94
N GLY A 123 -12.56 17.80 10.34
CA GLY A 123 -13.88 17.20 10.54
C GLY A 123 -14.18 16.90 12.01
N PHE A 124 -13.25 16.23 12.71
CA PHE A 124 -13.41 15.97 14.14
C PHE A 124 -13.40 17.25 14.98
N GLY A 125 -12.53 18.22 14.66
CA GLY A 125 -12.48 19.51 15.37
C GLY A 125 -13.80 20.27 15.30
N LEU A 126 -14.45 20.31 14.14
CA LEU A 126 -15.75 20.96 13.96
C LEU A 126 -16.87 20.25 14.72
N LEU A 127 -16.89 18.90 14.71
CA LEU A 127 -17.88 18.12 15.45
C LEU A 127 -17.77 18.35 16.97
N TYR A 128 -16.55 18.35 17.51
CA TYR A 128 -16.34 18.64 18.94
C TYR A 128 -16.61 20.11 19.29
N GLY A 129 -16.30 21.04 18.38
CA GLY A 129 -16.55 22.47 18.58
C GLY A 129 -18.04 22.83 18.63
N ASN A 130 -18.86 22.21 17.77
CA ASN A 130 -20.31 22.43 17.74
C ASN A 130 -21.07 21.67 18.84
N SER A 131 -20.42 20.78 19.58
CA SER A 131 -21.01 20.04 20.70
C SER A 131 -20.89 20.77 22.05
N LYS A 132 -20.35 21.99 22.09
CA LYS A 132 -20.29 22.88 23.26
C LYS A 132 -21.20 24.08 23.05
#